data_AF-A0A220SCS0-F1
#
_entry.id   AF-A0A220SCS0-F1
#
_cell.length_a   1.000
_cell.length_b   1.000
_cell.length_c   1.000
_cell.angle_alpha   90.00
_cell.angle_beta   90.00
_cell.angle_gamma   90.00
#
_symmetry.space_group_name_H-M   'P 1'
#
loop_
_entity.id
_entity.type
_entity.pdbx_description
1 polymer ?
#
loop_
_entity_poly.entity_id
_entity_poly.type
_entity_poly.pdbx_seq_one_letter_code
_entity_poly.pdbx_strand_id
1 'polypeptide(L)'
;MRKNLIIRLMLLTASVVWLNSCSSEEDFLNNKQEKLSNKFQVFSAKKKETINYGNGFKTLLERYDEINKVQHTLKAIRNVWKNSSKIADEYVEFNIRSQDITTKNNEKYTLFPLIKNYTVEGIIIAVLKENGTQVEFLKMSPEADNYNVILGLFRAQYIKSNSKNKSSNKAAGGPCGFDGYPSCDIEPVVITIGGGGGGGGSLPPGGGWIPPGGCGPYEDCLNNPDAGGTAGSDDNPNNSPNANPCEKTKSILSDPKVQAKIKELKTQAPKGGEIGVKIKSDGTTSTTILGGTHEVDLGDTSGYQGGYHNHTPNGIKMLSPPDIIKLFDFSIAQPNGNIGNGFMGMIGSESCSSCPGGIRYYNYIINFSGTSQELSQFLYNTSWDLNKLKTEFQILEGQMALDLSNVDYLGADLNAQGLEKLFFETLRGMGMEGKVNLQRIEDNGAVKNITLNSGGATTTATPCP
;
A
#
# COMPACT_ATOMS: atom_id res chain seq x y z
N MET A 1 -8.08 -64.00 -66.42
CA MET A 1 -8.43 -63.75 -65.00
C MET A 1 -7.45 -62.75 -64.38
N ARG A 2 -7.68 -61.45 -64.55
CA ARG A 2 -6.94 -60.35 -63.90
C ARG A 2 -7.77 -59.09 -64.11
N LYS A 3 -8.50 -58.64 -63.08
CA LYS A 3 -9.05 -57.25 -63.03
C LYS A 3 -9.60 -56.78 -61.68
N ASN A 4 -9.63 -57.61 -60.64
CA ASN A 4 -10.24 -57.20 -59.35
C ASN A 4 -9.27 -57.09 -58.15
N LEU A 5 -7.94 -57.01 -58.38
CA LEU A 5 -6.99 -56.92 -57.25
C LEU A 5 -6.50 -55.50 -56.93
N ILE A 6 -6.72 -54.51 -57.80
CA ILE A 6 -6.14 -53.17 -57.62
C ILE A 6 -7.03 -52.27 -56.74
N ILE A 7 -8.35 -52.49 -56.73
CA ILE A 7 -9.27 -51.63 -55.97
C ILE A 7 -9.26 -51.93 -54.46
N ARG A 8 -8.92 -53.16 -54.04
CA ARG A 8 -8.80 -53.51 -52.61
C ARG A 8 -7.50 -53.05 -51.97
N LEU A 9 -6.48 -52.67 -52.75
CA LEU A 9 -5.21 -52.19 -52.21
C LEU A 9 -5.20 -50.66 -51.98
N MET A 10 -6.08 -49.91 -52.66
CA MET A 10 -6.18 -48.45 -52.47
C MET A 10 -7.10 -48.02 -51.31
N LEU A 11 -7.87 -48.93 -50.72
CA LEU A 11 -8.73 -48.63 -49.56
C LEU A 11 -8.09 -49.00 -48.20
N LEU A 12 -6.92 -49.64 -48.21
CA LEU A 12 -6.14 -49.97 -46.99
C LEU A 12 -4.98 -48.99 -46.73
N THR A 13 -4.68 -48.07 -47.65
CA THR A 13 -3.61 -47.07 -47.51
C THR A 13 -4.11 -45.68 -47.08
N ALA A 14 -5.43 -45.48 -46.97
CA ALA A 14 -6.03 -44.25 -46.45
C ALA A 14 -6.19 -44.20 -44.92
N SER A 15 -5.83 -45.26 -44.18
CA SER A 15 -6.08 -45.37 -42.73
C SER A 15 -4.82 -45.44 -41.85
N VAL A 16 -3.62 -45.13 -42.36
CA VAL A 16 -2.36 -45.19 -41.57
C VAL A 16 -1.56 -43.88 -41.56
N VAL A 17 -2.09 -42.78 -42.10
CA VAL A 17 -1.45 -41.44 -41.99
C VAL A 17 -2.02 -40.61 -40.82
N TRP A 18 -2.92 -41.17 -40.01
CA TRP A 18 -3.51 -40.50 -38.85
C TRP A 18 -2.83 -40.80 -37.50
N LEU A 19 -1.61 -41.37 -37.48
CA LEU A 19 -0.92 -41.73 -36.22
C LEU A 19 0.56 -41.31 -36.11
N ASN A 20 1.04 -40.37 -36.91
CA ASN A 20 2.37 -39.75 -36.72
C ASN A 20 2.33 -38.22 -36.75
N SER A 21 1.44 -37.65 -35.96
CA SER A 21 1.57 -36.27 -35.49
C SER A 21 1.11 -36.21 -34.04
N CYS A 22 1.84 -36.90 -33.15
CA CYS A 22 1.99 -36.39 -31.79
C CYS A 22 2.80 -35.10 -31.91
N SER A 23 2.10 -33.99 -32.01
CA SER A 23 2.62 -32.65 -31.76
C SER A 23 3.20 -32.61 -30.35
N SER A 24 4.52 -32.77 -30.22
CA SER A 24 5.27 -32.42 -29.01
C SER A 24 5.71 -30.94 -29.00
N GLU A 25 5.16 -30.10 -29.87
CA GLU A 25 5.45 -28.65 -29.87
C GLU A 25 4.63 -27.88 -28.83
N GLU A 26 3.52 -28.42 -28.31
CA GLU A 26 2.76 -27.78 -27.23
C GLU A 26 3.41 -28.00 -25.85
N ASP A 27 4.02 -29.17 -25.61
CA ASP A 27 4.70 -29.46 -24.33
C ASP A 27 6.06 -28.73 -24.19
N PHE A 28 6.73 -28.40 -25.29
CA PHE A 28 8.02 -27.71 -25.27
C PHE A 28 7.87 -26.19 -25.06
N LEU A 29 6.76 -25.61 -25.52
CA LEU A 29 6.42 -24.20 -25.29
C LEU A 29 5.79 -23.99 -23.90
N ASN A 30 4.89 -24.89 -23.46
CA ASN A 30 4.30 -24.82 -22.12
C ASN A 30 5.38 -24.96 -21.03
N ASN A 31 6.30 -25.93 -21.12
CA ASN A 31 7.37 -26.09 -20.12
C ASN A 31 8.29 -24.87 -20.00
N LYS A 32 8.54 -24.14 -21.10
CA LYS A 32 9.40 -22.95 -21.08
C LYS A 32 8.65 -21.75 -20.50
N GLN A 33 7.34 -21.65 -20.77
CA GLN A 33 6.47 -20.59 -20.27
C GLN A 33 6.14 -20.77 -18.77
N GLU A 34 5.92 -21.99 -18.30
CA GLU A 34 5.77 -22.37 -16.87
C GLU A 34 7.07 -22.17 -16.07
N LYS A 35 8.24 -22.50 -16.65
CA LYS A 35 9.53 -22.24 -15.97
C LYS A 35 9.91 -20.75 -15.90
N LEU A 36 9.33 -19.92 -16.76
CA LEU A 36 9.53 -18.46 -16.74
C LEU A 36 8.51 -17.77 -15.82
N SER A 37 7.29 -18.30 -15.68
CA SER A 37 6.25 -17.71 -14.82
C SER A 37 6.62 -17.71 -13.34
N ASN A 38 7.32 -18.75 -12.88
CA ASN A 38 7.66 -18.93 -11.46
C ASN A 38 8.94 -18.19 -11.01
N LYS A 39 9.57 -17.44 -11.92
CA LYS A 39 10.78 -16.67 -11.58
C LYS A 39 10.41 -15.36 -10.91
N PHE A 40 11.29 -14.90 -10.02
CA PHE A 40 11.12 -13.60 -9.38
C PHE A 40 11.31 -12.46 -10.38
N GLN A 41 10.38 -11.50 -10.38
CA GLN A 41 10.45 -10.30 -11.20
C GLN A 41 11.65 -9.44 -10.83
N VAL A 42 12.00 -9.34 -9.54
CA VAL A 42 13.15 -8.53 -9.08
C VAL A 42 14.51 -9.04 -9.60
N PHE A 43 14.59 -10.30 -10.04
CA PHE A 43 15.81 -10.88 -10.62
C PHE A 43 15.73 -11.00 -12.15
N SER A 44 14.74 -10.36 -12.77
CA SER A 44 14.58 -10.35 -14.23
C SER A 44 15.20 -9.08 -14.84
N ALA A 45 16.14 -9.25 -15.75
CA ALA A 45 16.82 -8.13 -16.41
C ALA A 45 15.88 -7.46 -17.43
N LYS A 46 15.41 -6.24 -17.14
CA LYS A 46 14.72 -5.40 -18.13
C LYS A 46 15.77 -4.70 -18.99
N LYS A 47 15.98 -5.17 -20.24
CA LYS A 47 16.87 -4.58 -21.27
C LYS A 47 18.31 -4.23 -20.81
N LYS A 48 19.30 -5.10 -21.10
CA LYS A 48 20.76 -4.85 -21.01
C LYS A 48 21.34 -4.37 -19.65
N GLU A 49 20.54 -4.16 -18.62
CA GLU A 49 21.02 -3.80 -17.27
C GLU A 49 21.51 -5.03 -16.50
N THR A 50 22.55 -4.84 -15.68
CA THR A 50 23.07 -5.87 -14.75
C THR A 50 22.13 -6.01 -13.55
N ILE A 51 21.70 -7.24 -13.25
CA ILE A 51 20.81 -7.53 -12.11
C ILE A 51 21.49 -7.13 -10.79
N ASN A 52 20.81 -6.31 -9.98
CA ASN A 52 21.24 -5.99 -8.63
C ASN A 52 20.62 -6.98 -7.63
N TYR A 53 21.34 -8.05 -7.33
CA TYR A 53 20.86 -9.09 -6.42
C TYR A 53 20.62 -8.57 -5.00
N GLY A 54 21.45 -7.63 -4.54
CA GLY A 54 21.28 -7.01 -3.22
C GLY A 54 19.90 -6.34 -3.04
N ASN A 55 19.50 -5.54 -4.03
CA ASN A 55 18.19 -4.89 -4.00
C ASN A 55 17.03 -5.88 -4.19
N GLY A 56 17.21 -6.91 -5.01
CA GLY A 56 16.19 -7.93 -5.17
C GLY A 56 15.92 -8.70 -3.88
N PHE A 57 16.96 -9.14 -3.16
CA PHE A 57 16.81 -9.79 -1.86
C PHE A 57 16.18 -8.88 -0.81
N LYS A 58 16.56 -7.60 -0.77
CA LYS A 58 15.93 -6.59 0.08
C LYS A 58 14.43 -6.50 -0.18
N THR A 59 14.05 -6.36 -1.45
CA THR A 59 12.66 -6.20 -1.88
C THR A 59 11.82 -7.41 -1.46
N LEU A 60 12.34 -8.62 -1.68
CA LEU A 60 11.64 -9.84 -1.30
C LEU A 60 11.50 -9.97 0.22
N LEU A 61 12.56 -9.70 1.00
CA LEU A 61 12.46 -9.83 2.46
C LEU A 61 11.53 -8.78 3.07
N GLU A 62 11.56 -7.54 2.58
CA GLU A 62 10.61 -6.50 3.01
C GLU A 62 9.17 -6.90 2.68
N ARG A 63 8.94 -7.48 1.49
CA ARG A 63 7.62 -7.98 1.09
C ARG A 63 7.16 -9.15 1.97
N TYR A 64 8.05 -10.06 2.31
CA TYR A 64 7.75 -11.16 3.24
C TYR A 64 7.38 -10.66 4.63
N ASP A 65 8.11 -9.67 5.16
CA ASP A 65 7.78 -9.02 6.43
C ASP A 65 6.39 -8.36 6.39
N GLU A 66 6.04 -7.72 5.28
CA GLU A 66 4.73 -7.08 5.07
C GLU A 66 3.58 -8.09 5.02
N ILE A 67 3.78 -9.21 4.30
CA ILE A 67 2.79 -10.29 4.16
C ILE A 67 2.58 -11.01 5.48
N ASN A 68 3.67 -11.42 6.14
CA ASN A 68 3.63 -12.29 7.32
C ASN A 68 3.60 -11.52 8.66
N LYS A 69 3.64 -10.19 8.62
CA LYS A 69 3.65 -9.30 9.81
C LYS A 69 4.81 -9.60 10.77
N VAL A 70 5.98 -9.87 10.21
CA VAL A 70 7.23 -10.16 10.94
C VAL A 70 8.23 -9.02 10.76
N GLN A 71 9.33 -9.02 11.54
CA GLN A 71 10.22 -7.87 11.70
C GLN A 71 11.68 -8.19 11.38
N HIS A 72 11.96 -8.78 10.22
CA HIS A 72 13.33 -9.15 9.84
C HIS A 72 14.12 -7.98 9.26
N THR A 73 13.44 -6.95 8.76
CA THR A 73 14.03 -5.78 8.10
C THR A 73 13.94 -4.53 8.97
N LEU A 74 14.87 -3.59 8.76
CA LEU A 74 14.83 -2.28 9.40
C LEU A 74 13.53 -1.51 9.10
N LYS A 75 12.95 -1.72 7.91
CA LYS A 75 11.65 -1.16 7.51
C LYS A 75 10.55 -1.69 8.43
N ALA A 76 10.47 -3.00 8.63
CA ALA A 76 9.48 -3.62 9.51
C ALA A 76 9.69 -3.25 10.99
N ILE A 77 10.94 -3.21 11.48
CA ILE A 77 11.25 -2.75 12.84
C ILE A 77 10.82 -1.30 13.05
N ARG A 78 11.12 -0.38 12.12
CA ARG A 78 10.69 1.02 12.22
C ARG A 78 9.17 1.16 12.23
N ASN A 79 8.46 0.30 11.50
CA ASN A 79 7.00 0.28 11.49
C ASN A 79 6.42 -0.18 12.83
N VAL A 80 7.07 -1.12 13.53
CA VAL A 80 6.63 -1.59 14.85
C VAL A 80 7.05 -0.66 15.99
N TRP A 81 8.23 -0.03 15.89
CA TRP A 81 8.71 0.94 16.88
C TRP A 81 7.78 2.17 16.99
N LYS A 82 7.07 2.51 15.92
CA LYS A 82 6.04 3.56 15.90
C LYS A 82 4.77 3.20 16.69
N ASN A 83 4.53 1.91 16.96
CA ASN A 83 3.25 1.38 17.44
C ASN A 83 3.33 0.47 18.68
N SER A 84 4.53 0.18 19.23
CA SER A 84 4.71 -0.78 20.33
C SER A 84 6.01 -0.56 21.13
N SER A 85 6.01 -0.92 22.41
CA SER A 85 7.19 -0.96 23.30
C SER A 85 8.02 -2.25 23.19
N LYS A 86 7.56 -3.25 22.45
CA LYS A 86 8.31 -4.48 22.15
C LYS A 86 8.77 -4.46 20.70
N ILE A 87 10.07 -4.25 20.54
CA ILE A 87 10.78 -4.21 19.25
C ILE A 87 11.51 -5.55 19.10
N ALA A 88 11.55 -6.10 17.88
CA ALA A 88 12.47 -7.21 17.61
C ALA A 88 13.91 -6.77 17.84
N ASP A 89 14.68 -7.56 18.59
CA ASP A 89 16.06 -7.20 18.92
C ASP A 89 17.02 -7.27 17.72
N GLU A 90 16.61 -7.89 16.59
CA GLU A 90 17.48 -8.16 15.45
C GLU A 90 16.86 -7.82 14.08
N TYR A 91 17.65 -7.25 13.16
CA TYR A 91 17.28 -7.01 11.75
C TYR A 91 18.44 -7.13 10.77
N VAL A 92 18.13 -7.30 9.48
CA VAL A 92 19.11 -7.31 8.39
C VAL A 92 19.35 -5.90 7.85
N GLU A 93 20.62 -5.48 7.80
CA GLU A 93 21.03 -4.19 7.25
C GLU A 93 21.43 -4.34 5.76
N PHE A 94 20.50 -4.01 4.87
CA PHE A 94 20.67 -4.19 3.42
C PHE A 94 21.59 -3.15 2.74
N ASN A 95 21.91 -2.03 3.39
CA ASN A 95 22.80 -1.02 2.81
C ASN A 95 24.29 -1.41 2.88
N ILE A 96 24.61 -2.48 3.62
CA ILE A 96 25.96 -3.06 3.67
C ILE A 96 25.84 -4.52 3.22
N ARG A 97 26.59 -4.92 2.19
CA ARG A 97 26.49 -6.26 1.62
C ARG A 97 27.84 -6.77 1.12
N SER A 98 27.96 -8.07 0.90
CA SER A 98 29.09 -8.62 0.13
C SER A 98 28.90 -8.39 -1.37
N GLN A 99 29.95 -8.67 -2.14
CA GLN A 99 29.79 -8.94 -3.57
C GLN A 99 28.84 -10.12 -3.80
N ASP A 100 28.25 -10.18 -4.99
CA ASP A 100 27.42 -11.31 -5.40
C ASP A 100 28.34 -12.49 -5.77
N ILE A 101 28.10 -13.66 -5.17
CA ILE A 101 28.93 -14.84 -5.35
C ILE A 101 28.10 -15.91 -6.06
N THR A 102 28.69 -16.54 -7.09
CA THR A 102 28.05 -17.64 -7.82
C THR A 102 28.67 -18.97 -7.39
N THR A 103 27.82 -19.93 -7.02
CA THR A 103 28.25 -21.28 -6.63
C THR A 103 28.58 -22.12 -7.86
N LYS A 104 29.20 -23.29 -7.65
CA LYS A 104 29.40 -24.28 -8.73
C LYS A 104 28.10 -24.74 -9.39
N ASN A 105 26.98 -24.65 -8.66
CA ASN A 105 25.65 -25.04 -9.12
C ASN A 105 24.88 -23.87 -9.78
N ASN A 106 25.56 -22.76 -10.09
CA ASN A 106 24.98 -21.55 -10.67
C ASN A 106 23.93 -20.86 -9.79
N GLU A 107 23.93 -21.14 -8.48
CA GLU A 107 23.15 -20.39 -7.50
C GLU A 107 23.88 -19.10 -7.17
N LYS A 108 23.13 -18.04 -6.89
CA LYS A 108 23.70 -16.74 -6.56
C LYS A 108 23.39 -16.41 -5.12
N TYR A 109 24.38 -15.98 -4.36
CA TYR A 109 24.16 -15.55 -3.00
C TYR A 109 24.90 -14.25 -2.66
N THR A 110 24.32 -13.53 -1.73
CA THR A 110 24.84 -12.27 -1.19
C THR A 110 24.76 -12.33 0.33
N LEU A 111 25.80 -11.86 1.01
CA LEU A 111 25.86 -11.84 2.47
C LEU A 111 25.46 -10.45 2.99
N PHE A 112 24.74 -10.43 4.09
CA PHE A 112 24.30 -9.22 4.78
C PHE A 112 24.58 -9.31 6.28
N PRO A 113 24.89 -8.19 6.96
CA PRO A 113 25.00 -8.17 8.41
C PRO A 113 23.64 -8.26 9.09
N LEU A 114 23.57 -9.09 10.13
CA LEU A 114 22.47 -9.11 11.10
C LEU A 114 22.84 -8.18 12.27
N ILE A 115 22.03 -7.15 12.47
CA ILE A 115 22.20 -6.16 13.53
C ILE A 115 21.37 -6.56 14.72
N LYS A 116 21.95 -6.52 15.92
CA LYS A 116 21.25 -6.64 17.18
C LYS A 116 21.80 -5.62 18.16
N ASN A 117 20.94 -4.87 18.86
CA ASN A 117 21.37 -3.81 19.81
C ASN A 117 22.41 -2.84 19.23
N TYR A 118 22.25 -2.42 17.97
CA TYR A 118 23.18 -1.55 17.25
C TYR A 118 24.59 -2.11 17.05
N THR A 119 24.80 -3.42 17.21
CA THR A 119 26.05 -4.13 16.86
C THR A 119 25.81 -5.19 15.81
N VAL A 120 26.83 -5.49 14.99
CA VAL A 120 26.75 -6.60 14.04
C VAL A 120 27.04 -7.90 14.81
N GLU A 121 26.03 -8.74 14.97
CA GLU A 121 26.08 -9.99 15.74
C GLU A 121 26.04 -11.25 14.87
N GLY A 122 25.67 -11.12 13.59
CA GLY A 122 25.62 -12.27 12.69
C GLY A 122 25.68 -11.91 11.21
N ILE A 123 25.60 -12.94 10.38
CA ILE A 123 25.62 -12.84 8.93
C ILE A 123 24.42 -13.61 8.38
N ILE A 124 23.61 -12.97 7.54
CA ILE A 124 22.55 -13.58 6.76
C ILE A 124 23.07 -13.87 5.35
N ILE A 125 22.84 -15.09 4.89
CA ILE A 125 23.08 -15.55 3.52
C ILE A 125 21.74 -15.47 2.80
N ALA A 126 21.60 -14.58 1.82
CA ALA A 126 20.45 -14.59 0.91
C ALA A 126 20.84 -15.35 -0.35
N VAL A 127 20.12 -16.43 -0.68
CA VAL A 127 20.44 -17.35 -1.77
C VAL A 127 19.30 -17.36 -2.78
N LEU A 128 19.64 -17.23 -4.05
CA LEU A 128 18.76 -17.47 -5.19
C LEU A 128 19.11 -18.82 -5.81
N LYS A 129 18.19 -19.77 -5.68
CA LYS A 129 18.33 -21.16 -6.15
C LYS A 129 17.47 -21.43 -7.38
N GLU A 130 17.62 -22.64 -7.93
CA GLU A 130 16.75 -23.21 -8.95
C GLU A 130 16.55 -22.32 -10.19
N ASN A 131 17.61 -21.64 -10.66
CA ASN A 131 17.56 -20.70 -11.79
C ASN A 131 16.61 -19.51 -11.59
N GLY A 132 16.44 -19.05 -10.35
CA GLY A 132 15.72 -17.82 -10.03
C GLY A 132 14.27 -18.02 -9.61
N THR A 133 13.87 -19.24 -9.23
CA THR A 133 12.51 -19.59 -8.81
C THR A 133 12.37 -19.75 -7.31
N GLN A 134 13.47 -19.83 -6.56
CA GLN A 134 13.44 -20.01 -5.11
C GLN A 134 14.44 -19.09 -4.40
N VAL A 135 13.99 -18.47 -3.31
CA VAL A 135 14.82 -17.66 -2.43
C VAL A 135 14.85 -18.25 -1.02
N GLU A 136 16.03 -18.23 -0.42
CA GLU A 136 16.24 -18.62 0.97
C GLU A 136 17.07 -17.57 1.72
N PHE A 137 16.73 -17.36 2.99
CA PHE A 137 17.55 -16.60 3.93
C PHE A 137 18.04 -17.53 5.04
N LEU A 138 19.36 -17.67 5.13
CA LEU A 138 20.02 -18.57 6.08
C LEU A 138 20.88 -17.75 7.04
N LYS A 139 20.91 -18.14 8.31
CA LYS A 139 21.88 -17.59 9.26
C LYS A 139 23.18 -18.38 9.14
N MET A 140 24.28 -17.70 8.79
CA MET A 140 25.58 -18.34 8.62
C MET A 140 26.05 -18.94 9.95
N SER A 141 26.56 -20.18 9.91
CA SER A 141 27.07 -20.87 11.10
C SER A 141 28.35 -20.17 11.60
N PRO A 142 28.49 -19.93 12.92
CA PRO A 142 29.72 -19.39 13.51
C PRO A 142 30.96 -20.27 13.27
N GLU A 143 30.75 -21.57 13.03
CA GLU A 143 31.77 -22.56 12.71
C GLU A 143 32.18 -22.54 11.23
N ALA A 144 31.52 -21.74 10.39
CA ALA A 144 31.87 -21.59 8.99
C ALA A 144 33.28 -20.99 8.83
N ASP A 145 34.02 -21.51 7.85
CA ASP A 145 35.31 -20.94 7.48
C ASP A 145 35.16 -19.45 7.15
N ASN A 146 36.08 -18.64 7.67
CA ASN A 146 36.11 -17.19 7.53
C ASN A 146 34.93 -16.43 8.18
N TYR A 147 34.05 -17.08 8.96
CA TYR A 147 32.93 -16.40 9.64
C TYR A 147 33.41 -15.15 10.41
N ASN A 148 34.41 -15.31 11.28
CA ASN A 148 34.96 -14.21 12.08
C ASN A 148 35.60 -13.10 11.23
N VAL A 149 36.20 -13.47 10.09
CA VAL A 149 36.82 -12.51 9.16
C VAL A 149 35.73 -11.68 8.48
N ILE A 150 34.70 -12.34 7.93
CA ILE A 150 33.57 -11.68 7.25
C ILE A 150 32.77 -10.83 8.24
N LEU A 151 32.51 -11.35 9.45
CA LEU A 151 31.84 -10.61 10.52
C LEU A 151 32.67 -9.38 10.91
N GLY A 152 33.99 -9.52 10.99
CA GLY A 152 34.92 -8.41 11.24
C GLY A 152 34.85 -7.32 10.16
N LEU A 153 34.76 -7.70 8.88
CA LEU A 153 34.58 -6.77 7.77
C LEU A 153 33.23 -6.03 7.86
N PHE A 154 32.15 -6.75 8.13
CA PHE A 154 30.84 -6.12 8.32
C PHE A 154 30.81 -5.19 9.52
N ARG A 155 31.42 -5.57 10.66
CA ARG A 155 31.58 -4.72 11.85
C ARG A 155 32.36 -3.45 11.51
N ALA A 156 33.52 -3.57 10.86
CA ALA A 156 34.33 -2.44 10.47
C ALA A 156 33.57 -1.50 9.53
N GLN A 157 32.84 -2.06 8.56
CA GLN A 157 32.06 -1.27 7.61
C GLN A 157 30.86 -0.59 8.25
N TYR A 158 30.14 -1.27 9.15
CA TYR A 158 29.01 -0.72 9.90
C TYR A 158 29.46 0.41 10.85
N ILE A 159 30.60 0.25 11.53
CA ILE A 159 31.21 1.33 12.32
C ILE A 159 31.61 2.49 11.40
N LYS A 160 32.22 2.21 10.24
CA LYS A 160 32.67 3.24 9.29
C LYS A 160 31.50 4.01 8.68
N SER A 161 30.41 3.36 8.29
CA SER A 161 29.20 4.03 7.79
C SER A 161 28.59 4.93 8.87
N ASN A 162 28.50 4.44 10.10
CA ASN A 162 27.97 5.23 11.22
C ASN A 162 28.93 6.35 11.70
N SER A 163 30.25 6.21 11.47
CA SER A 163 31.27 7.20 11.86
C SER A 163 31.47 8.30 10.81
N LYS A 164 31.30 8.02 9.52
CA LYS A 164 31.31 9.05 8.47
C LYS A 164 30.21 10.08 8.68
N ASN A 165 29.08 9.65 9.23
CA ASN A 165 27.97 10.53 9.63
C ASN A 165 28.31 11.43 10.83
N LYS A 166 29.46 11.22 11.50
CA LYS A 166 29.97 12.10 12.58
C LYS A 166 31.16 12.99 12.14
N SER A 167 31.85 12.66 11.04
CA SER A 167 33.13 13.29 10.64
C SER A 167 33.02 14.33 9.53
N SER A 168 31.89 14.46 8.83
CA SER A 168 31.64 15.51 7.83
C SER A 168 31.23 16.87 8.45
N ASN A 169 31.47 17.05 9.76
CA ASN A 169 31.02 18.22 10.52
C ASN A 169 32.15 19.21 10.75
N LYS A 170 32.51 19.93 9.68
CA LYS A 170 33.02 21.30 9.79
C LYS A 170 32.29 22.32 8.90
N ALA A 171 31.14 21.94 8.36
CA ALA A 171 30.03 22.85 8.10
C ALA A 171 28.81 22.24 8.81
N ALA A 172 27.89 23.08 9.32
CA ALA A 172 26.73 22.68 10.12
C ALA A 172 26.10 21.37 9.58
N GLY A 173 26.12 20.29 10.39
CA GLY A 173 26.31 18.93 9.86
C GLY A 173 25.80 17.69 10.64
N GLY A 174 24.99 17.78 11.71
CA GLY A 174 24.47 16.65 12.51
C GLY A 174 24.20 15.28 11.81
N PRO A 175 24.19 14.17 12.56
CA PRO A 175 24.22 12.81 12.01
C PRO A 175 23.09 12.60 11.00
N CYS A 176 23.44 12.06 9.83
CA CYS A 176 22.50 11.87 8.75
C CYS A 176 21.31 10.98 9.19
N GLY A 177 20.12 11.27 8.66
CA GLY A 177 18.87 10.63 9.08
C GLY A 177 18.05 11.43 10.09
N PHE A 178 18.38 12.72 10.26
CA PHE A 178 17.56 13.71 10.95
C PHE A 178 17.36 14.95 10.07
N ASP A 179 16.28 15.69 10.29
CA ASP A 179 15.85 16.82 9.46
C ASP A 179 16.93 17.90 9.30
N GLY A 180 17.11 18.36 8.05
CA GLY A 180 18.07 19.39 7.66
C GLY A 180 19.40 18.89 7.07
N TYR A 181 19.58 17.57 6.94
CA TYR A 181 20.82 16.96 6.43
C TYR A 181 20.64 16.23 5.09
N PRO A 182 21.70 16.13 4.25
CA PRO A 182 21.63 15.48 2.96
C PRO A 182 21.19 14.02 3.07
N SER A 183 20.47 13.57 2.04
CA SER A 183 19.95 12.22 1.87
C SER A 183 20.97 11.16 2.27
N CYS A 184 20.54 10.19 3.08
CA CYS A 184 21.29 8.97 3.35
C CYS A 184 21.15 7.99 2.18
N ASP A 185 21.24 8.45 0.93
CA ASP A 185 21.55 7.58 -0.20
C ASP A 185 23.02 7.16 -0.06
N ILE A 186 23.28 6.34 0.97
CA ILE A 186 24.54 5.64 1.11
C ILE A 186 24.51 4.61 -0.01
N GLU A 187 25.32 4.82 -1.04
CA GLU A 187 25.55 3.81 -2.06
C GLU A 187 25.82 2.46 -1.35
N PRO A 188 25.13 1.37 -1.73
CA PRO A 188 25.29 0.08 -1.09
C PRO A 188 26.77 -0.29 -1.02
N VAL A 189 27.31 -0.45 0.19
CA VAL A 189 28.73 -0.73 0.32
C VAL A 189 28.96 -2.21 0.11
N VAL A 190 29.63 -2.52 -1.00
CA VAL A 190 30.00 -3.89 -1.38
C VAL A 190 31.34 -4.25 -0.74
N ILE A 191 31.33 -5.21 0.17
CA ILE A 191 32.53 -5.78 0.78
C ILE A 191 33.03 -6.94 -0.09
N THR A 192 34.28 -6.85 -0.54
CA THR A 192 34.98 -7.96 -1.19
C THR A 192 35.45 -8.94 -0.13
N ILE A 193 34.97 -10.18 -0.18
CA ILE A 193 35.41 -11.25 0.71
C ILE A 193 36.54 -12.02 0.02
N GLY A 194 37.72 -12.06 0.65
CA GLY A 194 38.89 -12.76 0.13
C GLY A 194 38.60 -14.24 -0.09
N GLY A 195 38.88 -14.75 -1.30
CA GLY A 195 38.62 -16.13 -1.72
C GLY A 195 37.60 -16.24 -2.88
N GLY A 196 36.84 -15.19 -3.17
CA GLY A 196 35.82 -15.15 -4.24
C GLY A 196 36.33 -14.73 -5.62
N GLY A 197 37.60 -15.02 -5.94
CA GLY A 197 38.17 -14.77 -7.27
C GLY A 197 37.94 -15.96 -8.20
N GLY A 198 36.93 -15.90 -9.05
CA GLY A 198 36.85 -16.66 -10.31
C GLY A 198 36.59 -18.17 -10.27
N GLY A 199 36.51 -18.82 -9.11
CA GLY A 199 36.21 -20.26 -9.02
C GLY A 199 35.03 -20.51 -8.08
N GLY A 200 33.93 -21.06 -8.60
CA GLY A 200 32.67 -21.25 -7.86
C GLY A 200 32.87 -21.80 -6.44
N GLY A 201 32.52 -20.98 -5.45
CA GLY A 201 32.57 -21.37 -4.04
C GLY A 201 31.39 -22.27 -3.67
N SER A 202 31.56 -23.12 -2.67
CA SER A 202 30.42 -23.76 -1.98
C SER A 202 29.65 -22.70 -1.18
N LEU A 203 28.33 -22.89 -1.04
CA LEU A 203 27.53 -22.11 -0.09
C LEU A 203 28.11 -22.31 1.33
N PRO A 204 28.34 -21.25 2.11
CA PRO A 204 28.75 -21.40 3.49
C PRO A 204 27.67 -22.15 4.29
N PRO A 205 28.06 -22.97 5.29
CA PRO A 205 27.08 -23.67 6.11
C PRO A 205 26.21 -22.65 6.86
N GLY A 206 24.91 -22.89 6.87
CA GLY A 206 23.93 -22.03 7.52
C GLY A 206 22.65 -22.80 7.85
N GLY A 207 21.98 -22.35 8.91
CA GLY A 207 20.68 -22.87 9.33
C GLY A 207 19.53 -22.04 8.76
N GLY A 208 18.40 -22.68 8.46
CA GLY A 208 17.18 -22.00 8.01
C GLY A 208 16.76 -20.91 9.00
N TRP A 209 16.68 -19.66 8.52
CA TRP A 209 16.24 -18.52 9.31
C TRP A 209 14.83 -18.10 8.94
N ILE A 210 14.54 -18.07 7.64
CA ILE A 210 13.19 -17.85 7.09
C ILE A 210 12.85 -19.05 6.20
N PRO A 211 11.58 -19.52 6.18
CA PRO A 211 11.17 -20.61 5.32
C PRO A 211 11.55 -20.34 3.85
N PRO A 212 12.15 -21.32 3.15
CA PRO A 212 12.45 -21.18 1.74
C PRO A 212 11.14 -21.01 0.96
N GLY A 213 11.13 -20.15 -0.06
CA GLY A 213 9.90 -19.85 -0.79
C GLY A 213 10.13 -19.54 -2.26
N GLY A 214 9.19 -19.97 -3.10
CA GLY A 214 9.08 -19.52 -4.49
C GLY A 214 8.38 -18.16 -4.59
N CYS A 215 8.07 -17.68 -5.79
CA CYS A 215 7.52 -16.34 -5.96
C CYS A 215 6.15 -16.11 -5.29
N GLY A 216 5.35 -17.16 -5.02
CA GLY A 216 4.05 -17.06 -4.35
C GLY A 216 4.09 -16.42 -2.95
N PRO A 217 4.87 -16.98 -1.98
CA PRO A 217 5.07 -16.38 -0.65
C PRO A 217 5.57 -14.92 -0.62
N TYR A 218 6.13 -14.43 -1.73
CA TYR A 218 6.64 -13.07 -1.87
C TYR A 218 5.82 -12.23 -2.88
N GLU A 219 4.81 -12.82 -3.53
CA GLU A 219 3.97 -12.22 -4.58
C GLU A 219 4.73 -11.49 -5.72
N ASP A 220 5.89 -12.01 -6.14
CA ASP A 220 6.80 -11.35 -7.10
C ASP A 220 7.06 -12.20 -8.37
N CYS A 221 6.04 -12.85 -8.93
CA CYS A 221 6.20 -13.74 -10.10
C CYS A 221 6.30 -12.97 -11.44
N LEU A 222 7.17 -13.43 -12.35
CA LEU A 222 7.45 -12.81 -13.66
C LEU A 222 6.24 -12.82 -14.63
N ASN A 223 5.46 -13.90 -14.64
CA ASN A 223 4.16 -13.96 -15.30
C ASN A 223 3.15 -14.35 -14.24
N ASN A 224 2.43 -13.36 -13.73
CA ASN A 224 1.26 -13.63 -12.92
C ASN A 224 0.16 -14.12 -13.89
N PRO A 225 -0.40 -15.36 -13.76
CA PRO A 225 -1.51 -15.80 -14.60
C PRO A 225 -2.76 -14.89 -14.48
N ASP A 226 -2.79 -14.00 -13.49
CA ASP A 226 -3.81 -12.96 -13.33
C ASP A 226 -3.58 -11.70 -14.20
N ALA A 227 -2.51 -11.66 -15.01
CA ALA A 227 -2.20 -10.56 -15.91
C ALA A 227 -2.46 -10.94 -17.38
N GLY A 228 -3.72 -11.11 -17.76
CA GLY A 228 -4.18 -10.98 -19.15
C GLY A 228 -5.17 -12.04 -19.64
N GLY A 229 -6.42 -11.62 -19.88
CA GLY A 229 -7.41 -12.43 -20.59
C GLY A 229 -8.88 -12.09 -20.28
N THR A 230 -9.34 -10.87 -20.57
CA THR A 230 -10.78 -10.57 -20.55
C THR A 230 -11.46 -11.10 -21.82
N ALA A 231 -12.07 -12.27 -21.73
CA ALA A 231 -13.20 -12.69 -22.57
C ALA A 231 -13.96 -13.81 -21.84
N GLY A 232 -15.05 -13.47 -21.15
CA GLY A 232 -15.90 -14.45 -20.49
C GLY A 232 -16.75 -13.86 -19.38
N SER A 233 -17.88 -13.28 -19.79
CA SER A 233 -19.08 -12.95 -19.02
C SER A 233 -19.18 -13.56 -17.62
N ASP A 234 -19.10 -12.71 -16.60
CA ASP A 234 -19.98 -12.75 -15.43
C ASP A 234 -20.09 -11.33 -14.86
N ASP A 235 -21.33 -10.86 -14.77
CA ASP A 235 -21.71 -9.50 -14.36
C ASP A 235 -21.24 -9.21 -12.93
N ASN A 236 -20.23 -8.34 -12.79
CA ASN A 236 -20.00 -7.60 -11.56
C ASN A 236 -19.72 -6.12 -11.89
N PRO A 237 -20.65 -5.17 -11.65
CA PRO A 237 -20.57 -3.81 -12.21
C PRO A 237 -19.51 -2.89 -11.60
N ASN A 238 -18.75 -3.32 -10.58
CA ASN A 238 -18.36 -2.38 -9.53
C ASN A 238 -16.88 -2.02 -9.37
N ASN A 239 -16.02 -2.17 -10.39
CA ASN A 239 -14.75 -1.46 -10.38
C ASN A 239 -14.14 -1.33 -11.77
N SER A 240 -14.56 -0.31 -12.52
CA SER A 240 -13.73 0.22 -13.60
C SER A 240 -12.60 1.03 -12.98
N PRO A 241 -11.32 0.68 -13.17
CA PRO A 241 -10.18 1.48 -12.70
C PRO A 241 -10.11 2.89 -13.34
N ASN A 242 -10.97 3.18 -14.34
CA ASN A 242 -11.08 4.48 -15.00
C ASN A 242 -12.33 5.29 -14.59
N ALA A 243 -13.10 4.86 -13.59
CA ALA A 243 -14.28 5.60 -13.16
C ALA A 243 -13.88 6.96 -12.56
N ASN A 244 -14.58 8.04 -12.92
CA ASN A 244 -14.35 9.35 -12.30
C ASN A 244 -14.90 9.37 -10.85
N PRO A 245 -14.53 10.34 -9.99
CA PRO A 245 -14.99 10.38 -8.59
C PRO A 245 -16.51 10.34 -8.41
N CYS A 246 -17.28 10.89 -9.35
CA CYS A 246 -18.75 10.83 -9.32
C CYS A 246 -19.28 9.42 -9.54
N GLU A 247 -18.76 8.71 -10.53
CA GLU A 247 -19.15 7.33 -10.84
C GLU A 247 -18.82 6.39 -9.69
N LYS A 248 -17.64 6.55 -9.07
CA LYS A 248 -17.26 5.77 -7.88
C LYS A 248 -18.23 5.96 -6.73
N THR A 249 -18.54 7.21 -6.39
CA THR A 249 -19.47 7.51 -5.30
C THR A 249 -20.87 7.01 -5.60
N LYS A 250 -21.38 7.19 -6.83
CA LYS A 250 -22.68 6.64 -7.24
C LYS A 250 -22.71 5.12 -7.12
N SER A 251 -21.65 4.44 -7.56
CA SER A 251 -21.49 2.99 -7.45
C SER A 251 -21.55 2.53 -5.98
N ILE A 252 -20.77 3.15 -5.09
CA ILE A 252 -20.78 2.85 -3.65
C ILE A 252 -22.17 3.06 -3.05
N LEU A 253 -22.83 4.18 -3.37
CA LEU A 253 -24.13 4.54 -2.82
C LEU A 253 -25.29 3.75 -3.43
N SER A 254 -25.09 3.09 -4.57
CA SER A 254 -26.08 2.21 -5.19
C SER A 254 -26.10 0.80 -4.60
N ASP A 255 -25.04 0.39 -3.89
CA ASP A 255 -24.97 -0.93 -3.29
C ASP A 255 -25.96 -1.06 -2.11
N PRO A 256 -26.90 -2.03 -2.13
CA PRO A 256 -27.90 -2.18 -1.07
C PRO A 256 -27.31 -2.43 0.33
N LYS A 257 -26.16 -3.10 0.43
CA LYS A 257 -25.49 -3.36 1.71
C LYS A 257 -24.93 -2.07 2.30
N VAL A 258 -24.35 -1.22 1.45
CA VAL A 258 -23.86 0.11 1.84
C VAL A 258 -25.02 1.01 2.22
N GLN A 259 -26.12 1.04 1.45
CA GLN A 259 -27.31 1.82 1.78
C GLN A 259 -27.91 1.42 3.14
N ALA A 260 -27.95 0.13 3.45
CA ALA A 260 -28.43 -0.34 4.74
C ALA A 260 -27.58 0.22 5.90
N LYS A 261 -26.26 0.26 5.74
CA LYS A 261 -25.35 0.84 6.74
C LYS A 261 -25.42 2.36 6.81
N ILE A 262 -25.55 3.05 5.69
CA ILE A 262 -25.80 4.51 5.67
C ILE A 262 -27.11 4.84 6.39
N LYS A 263 -28.15 4.03 6.23
CA LYS A 263 -29.42 4.20 6.96
C LYS A 263 -29.24 3.99 8.48
N GLU A 264 -28.43 3.01 8.88
CA GLU A 264 -28.06 2.78 10.28
C GLU A 264 -27.36 4.02 10.87
N LEU A 265 -26.35 4.55 10.17
CA LEU A 265 -25.63 5.76 10.55
C LEU A 265 -26.54 7.00 10.63
N LYS A 266 -27.42 7.18 9.64
CA LYS A 266 -28.43 8.27 9.62
C LYS A 266 -29.41 8.17 10.80
N THR A 267 -29.71 6.95 11.26
CA THR A 267 -30.56 6.72 12.44
C THR A 267 -29.81 6.98 13.75
N GLN A 268 -28.49 6.78 13.76
CA GLN A 268 -27.64 7.01 14.94
C GLN A 268 -27.27 8.49 15.12
N ALA A 269 -27.02 9.23 14.03
CA ALA A 269 -26.62 10.64 14.06
C ALA A 269 -27.41 11.52 15.04
N PRO A 270 -28.76 11.49 15.10
CA PRO A 270 -29.52 12.33 16.03
C PRO A 270 -29.49 11.87 17.50
N LYS A 271 -29.02 10.64 17.78
CA LYS A 271 -29.05 10.03 19.13
C LYS A 271 -27.81 10.35 19.96
N GLY A 272 -26.75 10.86 19.32
CA GLY A 272 -25.43 11.03 19.95
C GLY A 272 -24.59 9.75 19.94
N GLY A 273 -23.31 9.87 20.30
CA GLY A 273 -22.31 8.83 20.07
C GLY A 273 -22.02 8.60 18.58
N GLU A 274 -20.81 8.13 18.28
CA GLU A 274 -20.41 7.81 16.91
C GLU A 274 -20.30 6.31 16.71
N ILE A 275 -20.79 5.83 15.58
CA ILE A 275 -20.55 4.48 15.08
C ILE A 275 -20.01 4.57 13.66
N GLY A 276 -19.27 3.55 13.26
CA GLY A 276 -18.59 3.50 11.98
C GLY A 276 -18.77 2.17 11.27
N VAL A 277 -18.48 2.17 9.98
CA VAL A 277 -18.45 0.98 9.14
C VAL A 277 -17.34 1.11 8.11
N LYS A 278 -16.68 -0.01 7.81
CA LYS A 278 -15.73 -0.10 6.70
C LYS A 278 -16.36 -0.82 5.53
N ILE A 279 -16.00 -0.41 4.31
CA ILE A 279 -16.60 -0.87 3.06
C ILE A 279 -15.49 -1.41 2.17
N LYS A 280 -15.66 -2.63 1.68
CA LYS A 280 -14.76 -3.28 0.72
C LYS A 280 -15.12 -2.89 -0.72
N SER A 281 -14.21 -3.20 -1.64
CA SER A 281 -14.38 -2.93 -3.07
C SER A 281 -15.54 -3.68 -3.74
N ASP A 282 -16.03 -4.76 -3.12
CA ASP A 282 -17.20 -5.54 -3.54
C ASP A 282 -18.51 -5.09 -2.85
N GLY A 283 -18.48 -3.95 -2.13
CA GLY A 283 -19.59 -3.44 -1.34
C GLY A 283 -19.84 -4.17 -0.02
N THR A 284 -19.09 -5.23 0.29
CA THR A 284 -19.21 -5.92 1.57
C THR A 284 -18.79 -4.99 2.71
N THR A 285 -19.62 -4.89 3.74
CA THR A 285 -19.41 -4.01 4.89
C THR A 285 -18.87 -4.77 6.10
N SER A 286 -18.07 -4.13 6.93
CA SER A 286 -17.76 -4.64 8.27
C SER A 286 -19.03 -4.72 9.14
N THR A 287 -18.91 -5.36 10.30
CA THR A 287 -19.86 -5.10 11.39
C THR A 287 -19.80 -3.63 11.79
N THR A 288 -20.86 -3.16 12.45
CA THR A 288 -20.89 -1.81 13.03
C THR A 288 -19.82 -1.71 14.11
N ILE A 289 -19.01 -0.65 14.02
CA ILE A 289 -17.94 -0.34 14.94
C ILE A 289 -18.49 0.71 15.91
N LEU A 290 -18.40 0.42 17.22
CA LEU A 290 -18.84 1.36 18.25
C LEU A 290 -17.72 2.34 18.56
N GLY A 291 -18.03 3.63 18.54
CA GLY A 291 -17.14 4.70 18.94
C GLY A 291 -17.48 5.28 20.31
N GLY A 292 -16.85 6.42 20.61
CA GLY A 292 -17.10 7.24 21.77
C GLY A 292 -18.16 8.31 21.52
N THR A 293 -18.11 9.37 22.33
CA THR A 293 -19.11 10.45 22.27
C THR A 293 -19.02 11.26 20.97
N HIS A 294 -17.81 11.53 20.46
CA HIS A 294 -17.55 12.37 19.29
C HIS A 294 -16.39 11.84 18.44
N GLU A 295 -16.17 10.53 18.47
CA GLU A 295 -15.13 9.89 17.66
C GLU A 295 -15.43 8.40 17.48
N VAL A 296 -14.99 7.84 16.36
CA VAL A 296 -14.94 6.39 16.16
C VAL A 296 -13.62 6.00 15.50
N ASP A 297 -12.93 5.01 16.06
CA ASP A 297 -11.76 4.42 15.42
C ASP A 297 -12.20 3.27 14.51
N LEU A 298 -12.04 3.46 13.20
CA LEU A 298 -12.34 2.42 12.21
C LEU A 298 -11.31 1.26 12.22
N GLY A 299 -10.21 1.41 12.97
CA GLY A 299 -9.16 0.42 13.12
C GLY A 299 -8.36 0.20 11.84
N ASP A 300 -7.88 -1.02 11.65
CA ASP A 300 -7.11 -1.44 10.47
C ASP A 300 -7.93 -1.27 9.18
N THR A 301 -7.36 -0.55 8.21
CA THR A 301 -7.96 -0.27 6.89
C THR A 301 -7.61 -1.35 5.85
N SER A 302 -6.75 -2.31 6.18
CA SER A 302 -6.32 -3.39 5.29
C SER A 302 -7.50 -4.15 4.69
N GLY A 303 -7.53 -4.24 3.36
CA GLY A 303 -8.57 -4.96 2.61
C GLY A 303 -9.92 -4.23 2.52
N TYR A 304 -9.99 -2.96 2.92
CA TYR A 304 -11.17 -2.10 2.76
C TYR A 304 -10.88 -0.96 1.78
N GLN A 305 -11.89 -0.56 1.02
CA GLN A 305 -11.83 0.56 0.08
C GLN A 305 -12.06 1.90 0.78
N GLY A 306 -12.92 1.93 1.81
CA GLY A 306 -13.21 3.15 2.52
C GLY A 306 -14.01 2.94 3.80
N GLY A 307 -14.43 4.04 4.41
CA GLY A 307 -15.21 4.05 5.64
C GLY A 307 -16.34 5.07 5.62
N TYR A 308 -17.34 4.85 6.47
CA TYR A 308 -18.36 5.82 6.82
C TYR A 308 -18.58 5.84 8.32
N HIS A 309 -18.85 7.01 8.89
CA HIS A 309 -19.34 7.13 10.27
C HIS A 309 -20.41 8.22 10.39
N ASN A 310 -21.04 8.32 11.56
CA ASN A 310 -21.92 9.45 11.85
C ASN A 310 -21.21 10.47 12.74
N HIS A 311 -21.57 11.74 12.56
CA HIS A 311 -21.27 12.80 13.52
C HIS A 311 -22.49 13.02 14.42
N THR A 312 -22.25 13.44 15.65
CA THR A 312 -23.31 13.69 16.64
C THR A 312 -24.01 15.05 16.51
N PRO A 313 -25.13 15.28 17.21
CA PRO A 313 -25.88 16.55 17.14
C PRO A 313 -25.16 17.76 17.72
N ASN A 314 -24.15 17.59 18.57
CA ASN A 314 -23.44 18.70 19.23
C ASN A 314 -22.02 18.95 18.67
N GLY A 315 -21.59 18.22 17.63
CA GLY A 315 -20.28 18.40 16.99
C GLY A 315 -20.31 19.21 15.69
N ILE A 316 -19.18 19.36 15.02
CA ILE A 316 -19.11 20.02 13.71
C ILE A 316 -19.60 19.04 12.63
N LYS A 317 -20.54 19.44 11.76
CA LYS A 317 -21.13 18.55 10.72
C LYS A 317 -20.28 18.51 9.45
N MET A 318 -18.97 18.43 9.62
CA MET A 318 -18.00 18.32 8.53
C MET A 318 -16.86 17.36 8.91
N LEU A 319 -16.29 16.68 7.92
CA LEU A 319 -15.11 15.82 8.07
C LEU A 319 -13.97 16.63 8.69
N SER A 320 -13.49 16.15 9.83
CA SER A 320 -12.44 16.74 10.65
C SER A 320 -11.03 16.34 10.15
N PRO A 321 -9.95 16.97 10.63
CA PRO A 321 -8.59 16.56 10.27
C PRO A 321 -8.29 15.06 10.52
N PRO A 322 -8.73 14.44 11.64
CA PRO A 322 -8.65 12.98 11.80
C PRO A 322 -9.34 12.18 10.69
N ASP A 323 -10.50 12.62 10.20
CA ASP A 323 -11.22 11.93 9.13
C ASP A 323 -10.47 12.03 7.80
N ILE A 324 -9.86 13.19 7.52
CA ILE A 324 -9.02 13.41 6.35
C ILE A 324 -7.75 12.56 6.42
N ILE A 325 -7.15 12.42 7.59
CA ILE A 325 -5.99 11.53 7.78
C ILE A 325 -6.43 10.06 7.62
N LYS A 326 -7.62 9.70 8.10
CA LYS A 326 -8.15 8.34 7.93
C LYS A 326 -8.41 7.99 6.47
N LEU A 327 -8.82 8.96 5.64
CA LEU A 327 -8.86 8.80 4.19
C LEU A 327 -7.50 8.36 3.63
N PHE A 328 -6.38 8.83 4.16
CA PHE A 328 -5.05 8.43 3.67
C PHE A 328 -4.72 6.99 4.01
N ASP A 329 -5.10 6.51 5.20
CA ASP A 329 -4.98 5.09 5.56
C ASP A 329 -5.76 4.20 4.59
N PHE A 330 -6.97 4.61 4.17
CA PHE A 330 -7.73 3.88 3.16
C PHE A 330 -7.07 3.99 1.78
N SER A 331 -6.60 5.18 1.40
CA SER A 331 -5.99 5.44 0.10
C SER A 331 -4.70 4.63 -0.10
N ILE A 332 -3.84 4.53 0.93
CA ILE A 332 -2.60 3.76 0.86
C ILE A 332 -2.83 2.24 0.93
N ALA A 333 -3.95 1.81 1.53
CA ALA A 333 -4.35 0.40 1.57
C ALA A 333 -4.89 -0.11 0.22
N GLN A 334 -5.08 0.76 -0.78
CA GLN A 334 -5.57 0.34 -2.10
C GLN A 334 -4.49 -0.38 -2.92
N PRO A 335 -4.84 -1.47 -3.62
CA PRO A 335 -3.87 -2.20 -4.44
C PRO A 335 -3.46 -1.41 -5.69
N ASN A 336 -2.23 -1.66 -6.17
CA ASN A 336 -1.75 -1.31 -7.52
C ASN A 336 -1.87 0.18 -7.92
N GLY A 337 -1.54 1.11 -7.02
CA GLY A 337 -1.50 2.55 -7.34
C GLY A 337 -2.88 3.22 -7.49
N ASN A 338 -3.97 2.49 -7.22
CA ASN A 338 -5.35 3.01 -7.25
C ASN A 338 -5.70 3.79 -5.99
N ILE A 339 -4.79 4.64 -5.50
CA ILE A 339 -4.94 5.35 -4.22
C ILE A 339 -6.20 6.22 -4.18
N GLY A 340 -6.65 6.73 -5.34
CA GLY A 340 -7.89 7.50 -5.48
C GLY A 340 -9.18 6.66 -5.44
N ASN A 341 -9.08 5.36 -5.15
CA ASN A 341 -10.23 4.53 -4.77
C ASN A 341 -10.54 4.64 -3.27
N GLY A 342 -9.56 5.08 -2.46
CA GLY A 342 -9.76 5.36 -1.05
C GLY A 342 -10.82 6.43 -0.84
N PHE A 343 -11.76 6.18 0.07
CA PHE A 343 -12.76 7.18 0.44
C PHE A 343 -13.07 7.19 1.94
N MET A 344 -13.56 8.32 2.42
CA MET A 344 -14.10 8.48 3.76
C MET A 344 -15.40 9.27 3.68
N GLY A 345 -16.46 8.76 4.29
CA GLY A 345 -17.77 9.39 4.31
C GLY A 345 -18.22 9.69 5.73
N MET A 346 -19.13 10.66 5.86
CA MET A 346 -19.76 10.94 7.14
C MET A 346 -21.24 11.29 6.98
N ILE A 347 -22.00 11.11 8.05
CA ILE A 347 -23.38 11.59 8.18
C ILE A 347 -23.53 12.39 9.48
N GLY A 348 -23.68 13.70 9.37
CA GLY A 348 -24.07 14.57 10.49
C GLY A 348 -25.57 14.83 10.52
N SER A 349 -26.08 15.26 11.67
CA SER A 349 -27.46 15.72 11.78
C SER A 349 -27.58 16.88 12.78
N GLU A 350 -28.56 17.75 12.55
CA GLU A 350 -28.96 18.79 13.49
C GLU A 350 -30.49 18.90 13.57
N SER A 351 -30.98 19.49 14.66
CA SER A 351 -32.39 19.81 14.80
C SER A 351 -32.76 20.94 13.84
N CYS A 352 -33.85 20.78 13.09
CA CYS A 352 -34.31 21.75 12.11
C CYS A 352 -35.84 21.83 12.15
N SER A 353 -36.38 22.98 12.58
CA SER A 353 -37.82 23.19 12.73
C SER A 353 -38.60 23.17 11.41
N SER A 354 -37.94 23.49 10.29
CA SER A 354 -38.53 23.51 8.95
C SER A 354 -38.27 22.24 8.13
N CYS A 355 -37.53 21.26 8.67
CA CYS A 355 -37.13 20.07 7.92
C CYS A 355 -38.11 18.90 8.16
N PRO A 356 -38.34 18.03 7.16
CA PRO A 356 -39.11 16.81 7.36
C PRO A 356 -38.56 15.97 8.52
N GLY A 357 -39.43 15.60 9.47
CA GLY A 357 -39.02 14.85 10.66
C GLY A 357 -38.23 15.66 11.69
N GLY A 358 -38.15 17.00 11.55
CA GLY A 358 -37.49 17.88 12.52
C GLY A 358 -35.96 17.80 12.53
N ILE A 359 -35.37 17.11 11.54
CA ILE A 359 -33.93 16.84 11.49
C ILE A 359 -33.41 17.20 10.10
N ARG A 360 -32.31 17.95 10.05
CA ARG A 360 -31.51 18.16 8.84
C ARG A 360 -30.32 17.22 8.87
N TYR A 361 -30.02 16.61 7.73
CA TYR A 361 -28.87 15.72 7.58
C TYR A 361 -27.80 16.35 6.69
N TYR A 362 -26.54 16.08 7.04
CA TYR A 362 -25.37 16.44 6.26
C TYR A 362 -24.68 15.14 5.87
N ASN A 363 -24.51 14.90 4.58
CA ASN A 363 -23.86 13.70 4.08
C ASN A 363 -22.78 14.08 3.09
N TYR A 364 -21.53 13.79 3.46
CA TYR A 364 -20.35 14.12 2.67
C TYR A 364 -19.47 12.90 2.50
N ILE A 365 -18.82 12.83 1.34
CA ILE A 365 -17.79 11.85 1.04
C ILE A 365 -16.57 12.56 0.45
N ILE A 366 -15.39 12.12 0.87
CA ILE A 366 -14.11 12.59 0.37
C ILE A 366 -13.32 11.45 -0.26
N ASN A 367 -12.55 11.77 -1.29
CA ASN A 367 -11.58 10.88 -1.93
C ASN A 367 -10.28 11.60 -2.21
N PHE A 368 -9.17 10.87 -2.17
CA PHE A 368 -7.86 11.43 -2.46
C PHE A 368 -7.66 11.58 -3.98
N SER A 369 -7.23 12.76 -4.41
CA SER A 369 -7.01 13.11 -5.81
C SER A 369 -5.56 13.47 -6.15
N GLY A 370 -4.66 13.43 -5.15
CA GLY A 370 -3.23 13.60 -5.36
C GLY A 370 -2.53 12.35 -5.90
N THR A 371 -1.20 12.42 -5.96
CA THR A 371 -0.30 11.35 -6.40
C THR A 371 0.16 10.46 -5.23
N SER A 372 0.69 9.26 -5.52
CA SER A 372 1.25 8.37 -4.49
C SER A 372 2.43 8.99 -3.73
N GLN A 373 3.20 9.86 -4.39
CA GLN A 373 4.29 10.60 -3.77
C GLN A 373 3.76 11.63 -2.76
N GLU A 374 2.74 12.41 -3.14
CA GLU A 374 2.08 13.36 -2.24
C GLU A 374 1.42 12.65 -1.06
N LEU A 375 0.73 11.53 -1.30
CA LEU A 375 0.15 10.70 -0.24
C LEU A 375 1.22 10.20 0.75
N SER A 376 2.35 9.71 0.23
CA SER A 376 3.48 9.25 1.04
C SER A 376 4.10 10.40 1.83
N GLN A 377 4.19 11.58 1.23
CA GLN A 377 4.66 12.79 1.93
C GLN A 377 3.73 13.15 3.08
N PHE A 378 2.42 13.18 2.86
CA PHE A 378 1.44 13.45 3.90
C PHE A 378 1.45 12.39 5.01
N LEU A 379 1.63 11.11 4.70
CA LEU A 379 1.60 10.04 5.70
C LEU A 379 2.92 9.91 6.50
N TYR A 380 4.07 10.14 5.86
CA TYR A 380 5.36 9.74 6.44
C TYR A 380 6.31 10.91 6.69
N ASN A 381 6.14 12.03 5.98
CA ASN A 381 7.05 13.18 6.05
C ASN A 381 6.38 14.40 6.70
N THR A 382 5.05 14.44 6.78
CA THR A 382 4.34 15.46 7.55
C THR A 382 4.15 14.99 8.99
N SER A 383 4.71 15.75 9.94
CA SER A 383 4.43 15.53 11.37
C SER A 383 3.12 16.20 11.74
N TRP A 384 2.01 15.47 11.65
CA TRP A 384 0.70 15.98 12.06
C TRP A 384 0.59 16.05 13.59
N ASP A 385 0.49 17.26 14.13
CA ASP A 385 0.01 17.45 15.50
C ASP A 385 -1.53 17.41 15.47
N LEU A 386 -2.10 16.23 15.69
CA LEU A 386 -3.54 16.01 15.65
C LEU A 386 -4.31 16.91 16.62
N ASN A 387 -3.74 17.20 17.79
CA ASN A 387 -4.39 18.06 18.78
C ASN A 387 -4.41 19.51 18.30
N LYS A 388 -3.29 19.97 17.72
CA LYS A 388 -3.23 21.28 17.09
C LYS A 388 -4.21 21.40 15.93
N LEU A 389 -4.25 20.43 15.02
CA LEU A 389 -5.17 20.43 13.88
C LEU A 389 -6.64 20.43 14.34
N LYS A 390 -7.00 19.62 15.35
CA LYS A 390 -8.35 19.63 15.95
C LYS A 390 -8.69 21.00 16.54
N THR A 391 -7.72 21.62 17.24
CA THR A 391 -7.90 22.96 17.84
C THR A 391 -8.07 24.03 16.76
N GLU A 392 -7.23 24.01 15.72
CA GLU A 392 -7.31 24.95 14.60
C GLU A 392 -8.62 24.79 13.82
N PHE A 393 -9.08 23.55 13.63
CA PHE A 393 -10.39 23.25 13.02
C PHE A 393 -11.55 23.87 13.82
N GLN A 394 -11.54 23.74 15.14
CA GLN A 394 -12.56 24.34 16.02
C GLN A 394 -12.47 25.87 16.05
N ILE A 395 -11.26 26.44 16.06
CA ILE A 395 -11.06 27.90 15.99
C ILE A 395 -11.58 28.45 14.66
N LEU A 396 -11.27 27.79 13.54
CA LEU A 396 -11.75 28.17 12.21
C LEU A 396 -13.27 28.13 12.14
N GLU A 397 -13.90 27.09 12.69
CA GLU A 397 -15.35 26.98 12.76
C GLU A 397 -15.96 28.15 13.51
N GLY A 398 -15.49 28.44 14.73
CA GLY A 398 -15.98 29.56 15.54
C GLY A 398 -15.77 30.92 14.89
N GLN A 399 -14.67 31.11 14.15
CA GLN A 399 -14.42 32.32 13.36
C GLN A 399 -15.40 32.45 12.18
N MET A 400 -15.68 31.35 11.48
CA MET A 400 -16.62 31.34 10.36
C MET A 400 -18.05 31.59 10.81
N ALA A 401 -18.42 31.16 12.02
CA ALA A 401 -19.74 31.38 12.60
C ALA A 401 -20.07 32.87 12.88
N LEU A 402 -19.06 33.75 12.85
CA LEU A 402 -19.25 35.21 12.97
C LEU A 402 -19.71 35.87 11.66
N ASP A 403 -19.62 35.16 10.54
CA ASP A 403 -20.00 35.65 9.22
C ASP A 403 -21.36 35.08 8.81
N LEU A 404 -22.33 35.97 8.62
CA LEU A 404 -23.71 35.65 8.27
C LEU A 404 -23.87 34.88 6.95
N SER A 405 -22.87 34.85 6.06
CA SER A 405 -22.95 34.00 4.88
C SER A 405 -22.73 32.51 5.19
N ASN A 406 -22.13 32.20 6.35
CA ASN A 406 -21.73 30.84 6.72
C ASN A 406 -22.67 30.20 7.76
N VAL A 407 -23.67 30.94 8.25
CA VAL A 407 -24.66 30.49 9.24
C VAL A 407 -26.08 30.82 8.78
N ASP A 408 -27.09 30.10 9.29
CA ASP A 408 -28.49 30.42 8.99
C ASP A 408 -28.98 31.68 9.76
N TYR A 409 -28.41 31.94 10.95
CA TYR A 409 -28.59 33.16 11.75
C TYR A 409 -27.42 33.33 12.74
N LEU A 410 -27.21 34.53 13.29
CA LEU A 410 -26.11 34.78 14.23
C LEU A 410 -26.22 33.88 15.48
N GLY A 411 -25.16 33.13 15.75
CA GLY A 411 -25.10 32.18 16.86
C GLY A 411 -25.65 30.78 16.55
N ALA A 412 -26.03 30.51 15.29
CA ALA A 412 -26.30 29.16 14.80
C ALA A 412 -25.01 28.41 14.44
N ASP A 413 -25.13 27.08 14.31
CA ASP A 413 -24.10 26.25 13.68
C ASP A 413 -23.88 26.67 12.21
N LEU A 414 -22.72 26.32 11.65
CA LEU A 414 -22.42 26.57 10.25
C LEU A 414 -23.44 25.90 9.32
N ASN A 415 -23.93 26.65 8.35
CA ASN A 415 -24.74 26.11 7.25
C ASN A 415 -23.87 25.30 6.28
N ALA A 416 -24.48 24.67 5.26
CA ALA A 416 -23.74 23.83 4.30
C ALA A 416 -22.56 24.56 3.63
N GLN A 417 -22.73 25.84 3.27
CA GLN A 417 -21.67 26.63 2.64
C GLN A 417 -20.54 26.92 3.62
N GLY A 418 -20.86 27.27 4.87
CA GLY A 418 -19.89 27.46 5.94
C GLY A 418 -19.09 26.19 6.24
N LEU A 419 -19.77 25.05 6.34
CA LEU A 419 -19.13 23.74 6.56
C LEU A 419 -18.20 23.35 5.40
N GLU A 420 -18.65 23.52 4.15
CA GLU A 420 -17.81 23.21 2.98
C GLU A 420 -16.59 24.13 2.90
N LYS A 421 -16.74 25.42 3.23
CA LYS A 421 -15.64 26.36 3.33
C LYS A 421 -14.66 25.96 4.43
N LEU A 422 -15.16 25.59 5.61
CA LEU A 422 -14.35 25.05 6.71
C LEU A 422 -13.50 23.87 6.26
N PHE A 423 -14.07 22.94 5.49
CA PHE A 423 -13.32 21.81 4.93
C PHE A 423 -12.15 22.25 4.04
N PHE A 424 -12.39 23.13 3.07
CA PHE A 424 -11.31 23.58 2.17
C PHE A 424 -10.24 24.40 2.89
N GLU A 425 -10.64 25.24 3.85
CA GLU A 425 -9.71 25.98 4.71
C GLU A 425 -8.86 25.06 5.57
N THR A 426 -9.45 23.96 6.05
CA THR A 426 -8.73 22.90 6.78
C THR A 426 -7.70 22.23 5.88
N LEU A 427 -8.07 21.84 4.65
CA LEU A 427 -7.13 21.28 3.68
C LEU A 427 -5.99 22.25 3.38
N ARG A 428 -6.29 23.55 3.24
CA ARG A 428 -5.27 24.58 3.02
C ARG A 428 -4.32 24.70 4.22
N GLY A 429 -4.84 24.73 5.45
CA GLY A 429 -4.04 24.73 6.68
C GLY A 429 -3.15 23.48 6.81
N MET A 430 -3.61 22.36 6.27
CA MET A 430 -2.85 21.11 6.18
C MET A 430 -1.88 21.06 4.99
N GLY A 431 -1.88 22.04 4.08
CA GLY A 431 -1.03 22.04 2.88
C GLY A 431 -1.48 21.06 1.80
N MET A 432 -2.78 20.74 1.74
CA MET A 432 -3.37 19.70 0.89
C MET A 432 -4.41 20.27 -0.09
N GLU A 433 -4.30 21.55 -0.39
CA GLU A 433 -5.21 22.24 -1.31
C GLU A 433 -5.25 21.53 -2.68
N GLY A 434 -6.46 21.19 -3.12
CA GLY A 434 -6.69 20.47 -4.38
C GLY A 434 -6.28 19.00 -4.38
N LYS A 435 -5.95 18.39 -3.23
CA LYS A 435 -5.53 16.97 -3.12
C LYS A 435 -6.62 16.04 -2.59
N VAL A 436 -7.74 16.59 -2.14
CA VAL A 436 -8.90 15.85 -1.67
C VAL A 436 -10.15 16.44 -2.30
N ASN A 437 -10.94 15.59 -2.95
CA ASN A 437 -12.23 15.98 -3.51
C ASN A 437 -13.31 15.88 -2.45
N LEU A 438 -14.23 16.85 -2.41
CA LEU A 438 -15.42 16.83 -1.56
C LEU A 438 -16.67 16.63 -2.41
N GLN A 439 -17.55 15.72 -2.00
CA GLN A 439 -18.85 15.53 -2.60
C GLN A 439 -19.94 15.55 -1.53
N ARG A 440 -21.05 16.20 -1.84
CA ARG A 440 -22.26 16.25 -1.00
C ARG A 440 -23.32 15.32 -1.57
N ILE A 441 -23.98 14.56 -0.71
CA ILE A 441 -25.10 13.69 -1.06
C ILE A 441 -26.37 14.34 -0.54
N GLU A 442 -27.25 14.72 -1.45
CA GLU A 442 -28.56 15.29 -1.14
C GLU A 442 -29.53 14.20 -0.66
N ASP A 443 -30.61 14.59 0.05
CA ASP A 443 -31.59 13.63 0.60
C ASP A 443 -32.28 12.77 -0.48
N ASN A 444 -32.34 13.24 -1.72
CA ASN A 444 -32.86 12.49 -2.86
C ASN A 444 -31.82 11.55 -3.50
N GLY A 445 -30.63 11.42 -2.90
CA GLY A 445 -29.52 10.60 -3.40
C GLY A 445 -28.68 11.28 -4.49
N ALA A 446 -28.98 12.52 -4.89
CA ALA A 446 -28.17 13.24 -5.87
C ALA A 446 -26.78 13.55 -5.29
N VAL A 447 -25.74 13.19 -6.02
CA VAL A 447 -24.35 13.48 -5.66
C VAL A 447 -23.93 14.79 -6.34
N LYS A 448 -23.32 15.70 -5.59
CA LYS A 448 -22.76 16.96 -6.10
C LYS A 448 -21.28 17.07 -5.75
N ASN A 449 -20.44 17.39 -6.73
CA ASN A 449 -19.07 17.79 -6.48
C ASN A 449 -19.06 19.21 -5.92
N ILE A 450 -18.33 19.41 -4.83
CA ILE A 450 -18.18 20.73 -4.20
C ILE A 450 -16.82 21.29 -4.57
N THR A 451 -16.79 22.55 -5.00
CA THR A 451 -15.57 23.28 -5.33
C THR A 451 -15.57 24.66 -4.70
N LEU A 452 -14.39 25.19 -4.41
CA LEU A 452 -14.23 26.55 -3.91
C LEU A 452 -14.15 27.54 -5.09
N ASN A 453 -14.94 28.61 -5.06
CA ASN A 453 -14.94 29.63 -6.11
C ASN A 453 -13.68 30.50 -6.05
N SER A 454 -13.36 31.18 -7.17
CA SER A 454 -12.22 32.09 -7.24
C SER A 454 -12.33 33.17 -6.15
N GLY A 455 -11.35 33.24 -5.26
CA GLY A 455 -11.33 34.14 -4.11
C GLY A 455 -11.71 33.50 -2.78
N GLY A 456 -12.09 32.22 -2.74
CA GLY A 456 -12.28 31.46 -1.50
C GLY A 456 -13.51 31.84 -0.66
N ALA A 457 -14.34 32.77 -1.14
CA ALA A 457 -15.45 33.31 -0.37
C ALA A 457 -16.66 32.36 -0.30
N THR A 458 -16.91 31.58 -1.35
CA THR A 458 -18.10 30.74 -1.51
C THR A 458 -17.75 29.39 -2.14
N THR A 459 -18.59 28.38 -1.94
CA THR A 459 -18.50 27.08 -2.63
C THR A 459 -19.54 26.97 -3.74
N THR A 460 -19.30 26.06 -4.68
CA THR A 460 -20.24 25.72 -5.76
C THR A 460 -20.46 24.22 -5.80
N ALA A 461 -21.73 23.82 -5.79
CA ALA A 461 -22.16 22.44 -5.82
C ALA A 461 -22.63 22.06 -7.23
N THR A 462 -21.78 21.35 -7.97
CA THR A 462 -22.05 20.92 -9.34
C THR A 462 -22.60 19.50 -9.32
N PRO A 463 -23.81 19.23 -9.86
CA PRO A 463 -24.35 17.89 -9.96
C PRO A 463 -23.41 16.92 -10.69
N CYS A 464 -23.24 15.73 -10.13
CA CYS A 464 -22.54 14.64 -10.81
C CYS A 464 -23.39 14.12 -11.98
N PRO A 465 -22.84 14.06 -13.21
CA PRO A 465 -23.56 13.64 -14.42
C PRO A 465 -24.11 12.23 -14.29
#